data_AF-A0A9D7CQJ1-F1
#
_entry.id   AF-A0A9D7CQJ1-F1
#
_cell.length_a   1.000
_cell.length_b   1.000
_cell.length_c   1.000
_cell.angle_alpha   90.00
_cell.angle_beta   90.00
_cell.angle_gamma   90.00
#
_symmetry.space_group_name_H-M   'P 1'
#
loop_
_entity.id
_entity.type
_entity.pdbx_description
1 polymer ?
#
loop_
_entity_poly.entity_id
_entity_poly.type
_entity_poly.pdbx_seq_one_letter_code
_entity_poly.pdbx_strand_id
1 'polypeptide(L)'
;MLLVAALVLPIVTWQRVALALLLGAGLLRVLLTARRRAPGLGEVVVDDTRIERRGRRGRTVLAMFAEPFGLAVFADPRRTRAILAFTSPAQSRYLTARLGEAEQGDADRALLARSAAVAESDALGAQLDDSTLAARDAEALIAYVQDRAPDAVGRIVVSGANGEPVVLDRQSLRVGPQTFDLAASLDWKAFMFHETVGAMAMLYHATWVRQNDAEVVLVSPMPPEVSSLFAEGPDEVRSVVERSSEMQRAVAKDLRVMQATADTPPPVETRVAVERLFMFPLRRALDTAPRARVSIPPFRTGTRERTSAGPKPA
;
A
#
# COMPACT_ATOMS: atom_id res chain seq x y z
N MET A 1 -37.49 37.05 24.75
CA MET A 1 -38.82 36.44 24.92
C MET A 1 -39.52 36.44 23.58
N LEU A 2 -39.58 35.30 22.89
CA LEU A 2 -40.31 35.13 21.63
C LEU A 2 -41.61 34.40 21.94
N LEU A 3 -42.72 35.12 21.80
CA LEU A 3 -44.06 34.69 22.14
C LEU A 3 -44.64 33.97 20.91
N VAL A 4 -44.74 32.63 21.00
CA VAL A 4 -45.35 31.80 19.95
C VAL A 4 -46.87 31.95 20.07
N ALA A 5 -47.45 32.80 19.22
CA ALA A 5 -48.89 32.87 19.02
C ALA A 5 -49.34 31.63 18.24
N ALA A 6 -49.90 30.64 18.94
CA ALA A 6 -50.55 29.49 18.34
C ALA A 6 -51.90 29.93 17.75
N LEU A 7 -51.93 30.17 16.44
CA LEU A 7 -53.15 30.47 15.69
C LEU A 7 -54.00 29.19 15.60
N VAL A 8 -55.06 29.11 16.41
CA VAL A 8 -56.01 27.98 16.41
C VAL A 8 -57.02 28.17 15.26
N LEU A 9 -56.64 27.78 14.05
CA LEU A 9 -57.59 27.60 12.95
C LEU A 9 -58.35 26.27 13.15
N PRO A 10 -59.65 26.19 12.80
CA PRO A 10 -60.43 24.96 12.84
C PRO A 10 -59.99 24.03 11.71
N ILE A 11 -58.86 23.36 11.94
CA ILE A 11 -58.34 22.33 11.05
C ILE A 11 -59.32 21.16 11.07
N VAL A 12 -59.96 20.91 9.93
CA VAL A 12 -60.91 19.81 9.71
C VAL A 12 -60.22 18.48 10.02
N THR A 13 -60.93 17.54 10.65
CA THR A 13 -60.38 16.28 11.19
C THR A 13 -59.48 15.52 10.20
N TRP A 14 -59.79 15.53 8.90
CA TRP A 14 -58.98 14.86 7.87
C TRP A 14 -57.60 15.51 7.65
N GLN A 15 -57.46 16.82 7.83
CA GLN A 15 -56.17 17.52 7.71
C GLN A 15 -55.22 17.16 8.87
N ARG A 16 -55.76 16.90 10.07
CA ARG A 16 -54.97 16.41 11.22
C ARG A 16 -54.42 15.02 10.96
N VAL A 17 -55.21 14.14 10.35
CA VAL A 17 -54.79 12.78 9.96
C VAL A 17 -53.71 12.85 8.87
N ALA A 18 -53.88 13.69 7.85
CA ALA A 18 -52.89 13.87 6.79
C ALA A 18 -51.55 14.40 7.33
N LEU A 19 -51.59 15.40 8.22
CA LEU A 19 -50.38 15.94 8.85
C LEU A 19 -49.67 14.91 9.74
N ALA A 20 -50.44 14.14 10.53
CA ALA A 20 -49.90 13.05 11.35
C ALA A 20 -49.24 11.96 10.50
N LEU A 21 -49.84 11.60 9.35
CA LEU A 21 -49.25 10.64 8.41
C LEU A 21 -47.97 11.15 7.75
N LEU A 22 -47.92 12.43 7.35
CA LEU A 22 -46.72 13.03 6.77
C LEU A 22 -45.57 13.13 7.78
N LEU A 23 -45.88 13.55 9.02
CA LEU A 23 -44.89 13.57 10.10
C LEU A 23 -44.44 12.16 10.47
N GLY A 24 -45.36 11.19 10.52
CA GLY A 24 -45.06 9.78 10.75
C GLY A 24 -44.18 9.17 9.67
N ALA A 25 -44.48 9.44 8.39
CA ALA A 25 -43.68 8.99 7.26
C ALA A 25 -42.30 9.66 7.22
N GLY A 26 -42.22 10.95 7.55
CA GLY A 26 -40.96 11.68 7.69
C GLY A 26 -40.09 11.11 8.82
N LEU A 27 -40.67 10.89 10.00
CA LEU A 27 -39.99 10.31 11.15
C LEU A 27 -39.55 8.87 10.87
N LEU A 28 -40.40 8.06 10.23
CA LEU A 28 -40.07 6.70 9.83
C LEU A 28 -38.94 6.70 8.81
N ARG A 29 -38.93 7.61 7.83
CA ARG A 29 -37.83 7.75 6.88
C ARG A 29 -36.52 8.16 7.57
N VAL A 30 -36.56 9.12 8.49
CA VAL A 30 -35.40 9.53 9.30
C VAL A 30 -34.89 8.35 10.14
N LEU A 31 -35.78 7.63 10.82
CA LEU A 31 -35.44 6.46 11.62
C LEU A 31 -34.91 5.31 10.77
N LEU A 32 -35.43 5.10 9.55
CA LEU A 32 -34.92 4.10 8.62
C LEU A 32 -33.56 4.51 8.04
N THR A 33 -33.32 5.79 7.76
CA THR A 33 -31.99 6.28 7.34
C THR A 33 -30.98 6.27 8.49
N ALA A 34 -31.43 6.54 9.72
CA ALA A 34 -30.61 6.48 10.93
C ALA A 34 -30.31 5.03 11.33
N ARG A 35 -31.28 4.10 11.18
CA ARG A 35 -31.05 2.66 11.38
C ARG A 35 -30.20 2.02 10.28
N ARG A 36 -30.21 2.57 9.06
CA ARG A 36 -29.28 2.17 7.99
C ARG A 36 -27.84 2.65 8.24
N ARG A 37 -27.64 3.66 9.09
CA ARG A 37 -26.33 3.93 9.69
C ARG A 37 -26.15 2.93 10.83
N ALA A 38 -25.82 1.69 10.47
CA ALA A 38 -25.29 0.73 11.42
C ALA A 38 -24.21 1.43 12.27
N PRO A 39 -24.15 1.19 13.60
CA PRO A 39 -23.16 1.83 14.46
C PRO A 39 -21.76 1.55 13.88
N GLY A 40 -21.15 2.60 13.32
CA GLY A 40 -19.97 2.49 12.48
C GLY A 40 -18.80 1.87 13.25
N LEU A 41 -18.12 0.92 12.62
CA LEU A 41 -16.88 0.33 13.13
C LEU A 41 -15.72 1.36 13.22
N GLY A 42 -15.95 2.56 12.69
CA GLY A 42 -15.18 3.79 12.87
C GLY A 42 -15.67 4.82 11.85
N GLU A 43 -15.32 6.08 12.05
CA GLU A 43 -15.57 7.19 11.14
C GLU A 43 -14.23 7.76 10.67
N VAL A 44 -14.14 8.21 9.43
CA VAL A 44 -13.02 9.02 8.95
C VAL A 44 -13.51 10.45 8.86
N VAL A 45 -12.88 11.33 9.64
CA VAL A 45 -13.17 12.75 9.68
C VAL A 45 -12.05 13.47 8.97
N VAL A 46 -12.43 14.27 7.99
CA VAL A 46 -11.52 15.12 7.23
C VAL A 46 -11.90 16.56 7.51
N ASP A 47 -10.90 17.35 7.91
CA ASP A 47 -11.03 18.79 8.09
C ASP A 47 -9.89 19.50 7.33
N ASP A 48 -9.85 20.82 7.39
CA ASP A 48 -8.88 21.63 6.62
C ASP A 48 -7.41 21.39 7.04
N THR A 49 -7.20 20.75 8.18
CA THR A 49 -5.89 20.54 8.81
C THR A 49 -5.40 19.11 8.76
N ARG A 50 -6.31 18.11 8.82
CA ARG A 50 -5.92 16.70 8.95
C ARG A 50 -7.00 15.73 8.49
N ILE A 51 -6.54 14.49 8.31
CA ILE A 51 -7.36 13.30 8.10
C ILE A 51 -7.24 12.46 9.37
N GLU A 52 -8.34 12.24 10.06
CA GLU A 52 -8.39 11.51 11.33
C GLU A 52 -9.37 10.35 11.23
N ARG A 53 -8.92 9.17 11.67
CA ARG A 53 -9.80 8.03 11.93
C ARG A 53 -10.27 8.07 13.38
N ARG A 54 -11.57 7.89 13.60
CA ARG A 54 -12.22 7.76 14.90
C ARG A 54 -12.82 6.38 15.02
N GLY A 55 -12.22 5.51 15.82
CA GLY A 55 -12.70 4.14 16.03
C GLY A 55 -12.91 3.81 17.51
N ARG A 56 -13.22 2.55 17.80
CA ARG A 56 -13.34 2.05 19.18
C ARG A 56 -12.05 2.19 19.99
N ARG A 57 -10.90 2.08 19.32
CA ARG A 57 -9.56 2.24 19.92
C ARG A 57 -9.13 3.70 20.10
N GLY A 58 -10.00 4.66 19.79
CA GLY A 58 -9.74 6.08 19.92
C GLY A 58 -9.52 6.79 18.59
N ARG A 59 -8.80 7.91 18.65
CA ARG A 59 -8.51 8.78 17.50
C ARG A 59 -7.12 8.49 16.98
N THR A 60 -6.99 8.34 15.67
CA THR A 60 -5.70 8.17 14.99
C THR A 60 -5.62 9.17 13.84
N VAL A 61 -4.65 10.08 13.92
CA VAL A 61 -4.35 10.97 12.79
C VAL A 61 -3.68 10.13 11.70
N LEU A 62 -4.32 10.07 10.53
CA LEU A 62 -3.80 9.37 9.35
C LEU A 62 -2.80 10.25 8.60
N ALA A 63 -3.12 11.53 8.44
CA ALA A 63 -2.25 12.52 7.80
C ALA A 63 -2.56 13.94 8.30
N MET A 64 -1.58 14.84 8.24
CA MET A 64 -1.76 16.28 8.44
C MET A 64 -1.44 17.03 7.16
N PHE A 65 -2.31 17.94 6.73
CA PHE A 65 -2.11 18.72 5.49
C PHE A 65 -1.00 19.76 5.61
N ALA A 66 -0.59 20.11 6.83
CA ALA A 66 0.54 21.01 7.08
C ALA A 66 1.91 20.35 6.88
N GLU A 67 1.95 19.02 6.72
CA GLU A 67 3.19 18.25 6.58
C GLU A 67 3.19 17.45 5.27
N PRO A 68 4.37 17.19 4.66
CA PRO A 68 4.45 16.29 3.52
C PRO A 68 4.03 14.87 3.91
N PHE A 69 3.02 14.35 3.23
CA PHE A 69 2.59 12.96 3.32
C PHE A 69 2.36 12.37 1.91
N GLY A 70 2.33 11.04 1.83
CA GLY A 70 1.97 10.27 0.65
C GLY A 70 0.73 9.42 0.89
N LEU A 71 -0.01 9.12 -0.17
CA LEU A 71 -1.18 8.25 -0.19
C LEU A 71 -1.01 7.20 -1.29
N ALA A 72 -0.73 5.96 -0.89
CA ALA A 72 -0.67 4.81 -1.78
C ALA A 72 -1.91 3.92 -1.60
N VAL A 73 -2.37 3.29 -2.68
CA VAL A 73 -3.49 2.36 -2.66
C VAL A 73 -3.00 0.96 -3.00
N PHE A 74 -3.43 -0.01 -2.22
CA PHE A 74 -3.15 -1.42 -2.43
C PHE A 74 -4.44 -2.22 -2.50
N ALA A 75 -4.38 -3.41 -3.06
CA ALA A 75 -5.48 -4.36 -3.05
C ALA A 75 -4.99 -5.73 -2.57
N ASP A 76 -5.81 -6.40 -1.79
CA ASP A 76 -5.57 -7.80 -1.45
C ASP A 76 -5.60 -8.68 -2.72
N PRO A 77 -5.00 -9.88 -2.70
CA PRO A 77 -4.94 -10.70 -3.91
C PRO A 77 -6.30 -11.08 -4.48
N ARG A 78 -7.32 -11.20 -3.61
CA ARG A 78 -8.69 -11.51 -3.99
C ARG A 78 -9.46 -10.28 -4.49
N ARG A 79 -8.87 -9.08 -4.42
CA ARG A 79 -9.50 -7.80 -4.79
C ARG A 79 -10.85 -7.57 -4.11
N THR A 80 -10.98 -8.08 -2.89
CA THR A 80 -12.16 -7.89 -2.04
C THR A 80 -11.98 -6.67 -1.12
N ARG A 81 -10.75 -6.17 -1.00
CA ARG A 81 -10.38 -5.07 -0.12
C ARG A 81 -9.32 -4.19 -0.78
N ALA A 82 -9.45 -2.88 -0.58
CA ALA A 82 -8.39 -1.94 -0.81
C ALA A 82 -7.79 -1.46 0.51
N ILE A 83 -6.51 -1.12 0.50
CA ILE A 83 -5.78 -0.55 1.64
C ILE A 83 -5.23 0.79 1.19
N LEU A 84 -5.61 1.84 1.91
CA LEU A 84 -5.10 3.20 1.74
C LEU A 84 -4.00 3.39 2.77
N ALA A 85 -2.75 3.51 2.30
CA ALA A 85 -1.61 3.80 3.13
C ALA A 85 -1.28 5.29 3.10
N PHE A 86 -1.51 5.94 4.23
CA PHE A 86 -1.03 7.29 4.49
C PHE A 86 0.38 7.19 5.07
N THR A 87 1.34 7.74 4.35
CA THR A 87 2.77 7.61 4.64
C THR A 87 3.36 8.97 4.97
N SER A 88 4.19 9.04 6.00
CA SER A 88 4.86 10.26 6.46
C SER A 88 6.26 9.89 6.96
N PRO A 89 7.18 10.85 7.11
CA PRO A 89 8.52 10.56 7.65
C PRO A 89 8.47 9.91 9.04
N ALA A 90 7.44 10.21 9.83
CA ALA A 90 7.27 9.69 11.18
C ALA A 90 6.66 8.28 11.20
N GLN A 91 5.71 7.98 10.32
CA GLN A 91 4.92 6.75 10.38
C GLN A 91 4.08 6.49 9.12
N SER A 92 3.78 5.21 8.91
CA SER A 92 2.71 4.74 8.02
C SER A 92 1.43 4.43 8.82
N ARG A 93 0.29 4.81 8.26
CA ARG A 93 -1.05 4.58 8.81
C ARG A 93 -1.96 4.04 7.72
N TYR A 94 -2.78 3.06 8.09
CA TYR A 94 -3.57 2.29 7.14
C TYR A 94 -5.06 2.49 7.37
N LEU A 95 -5.81 2.52 6.27
CA LEU A 95 -7.26 2.52 6.26
C LEU A 95 -7.74 1.50 5.23
N THR A 96 -8.70 0.67 5.60
CA THR A 96 -9.21 -0.37 4.70
C THR A 96 -10.51 0.07 4.07
N ALA A 97 -10.75 -0.38 2.84
CA ALA A 97 -12.02 -0.20 2.13
C ALA A 97 -12.49 -1.55 1.61
N ARG A 98 -13.78 -1.85 1.78
CA ARG A 98 -14.41 -3.06 1.24
C ARG A 98 -14.78 -2.82 -0.23
N LEU A 99 -14.35 -3.74 -1.08
CA LEU A 99 -14.73 -3.84 -2.48
C LEU A 99 -15.89 -4.85 -2.60
N GLY A 100 -16.84 -4.58 -3.49
CA GLY A 100 -18.00 -5.43 -3.73
C GLY A 100 -17.69 -6.63 -4.62
N GLU A 101 -18.41 -7.74 -4.41
CA GLU A 101 -18.22 -8.99 -5.16
C GLU A 101 -19.09 -9.08 -6.43
N ALA A 102 -20.23 -8.38 -6.51
CA ALA A 102 -21.31 -8.75 -7.44
C ALA A 102 -21.50 -7.82 -8.65
N GLU A 103 -20.97 -6.61 -8.64
CA GLU A 103 -20.94 -5.68 -9.79
C GLU A 103 -19.89 -4.64 -9.42
N GLN A 104 -18.73 -4.63 -10.09
CA GLN A 104 -17.72 -3.58 -9.84
C GLN A 104 -18.32 -2.22 -10.23
N GLY A 105 -18.87 -1.52 -9.23
CA GLY A 105 -19.26 -0.13 -9.36
C GLY A 105 -18.07 0.73 -9.77
N ASP A 106 -18.33 1.95 -10.25
CA ASP A 106 -17.28 2.85 -10.71
C ASP A 106 -16.20 3.10 -9.65
N ALA A 107 -16.60 3.20 -8.37
CA ALA A 107 -15.67 3.39 -7.26
C ALA A 107 -14.69 2.22 -7.09
N ASP A 108 -15.17 0.97 -7.17
CA ASP A 108 -14.36 -0.24 -7.07
C ASP A 108 -13.34 -0.30 -8.20
N ARG A 109 -13.78 -0.04 -9.44
CA ARG A 109 -12.89 0.04 -10.61
C ARG A 109 -11.83 1.12 -10.43
N ALA A 110 -12.24 2.30 -9.96
CA ALA A 110 -11.35 3.44 -9.75
C ALA A 110 -10.31 3.17 -8.66
N LEU A 111 -10.67 2.47 -7.58
CA LEU A 111 -9.72 2.02 -6.55
C LEU A 111 -8.75 0.97 -7.09
N LEU A 112 -9.28 -0.05 -7.77
CA LEU A 112 -8.46 -1.14 -8.31
C LEU A 112 -7.48 -0.66 -9.39
N ALA A 113 -7.88 0.32 -10.22
CA ALA A 113 -7.01 0.92 -11.23
C ALA A 113 -5.80 1.65 -10.61
N ARG A 114 -5.96 2.22 -9.41
CA ARG A 114 -4.90 2.88 -8.64
C ARG A 114 -4.08 1.92 -7.79
N SER A 115 -4.65 0.76 -7.46
CA SER A 115 -4.04 -0.19 -6.53
C SER A 115 -2.81 -0.91 -7.10
N ALA A 116 -1.85 -1.20 -6.22
CA ALA A 116 -0.86 -2.26 -6.37
C ALA A 116 -1.33 -3.54 -5.67
N ALA A 117 -1.07 -4.72 -6.22
CA ALA A 117 -1.36 -5.96 -5.51
C ALA A 117 -0.34 -6.18 -4.37
N VAL A 118 -0.82 -6.70 -3.23
CA VAL A 118 0.03 -7.04 -2.08
C VAL A 118 -0.24 -8.46 -1.61
N ALA A 119 0.71 -9.07 -0.90
CA ALA A 119 0.51 -10.41 -0.33
C ALA A 119 -0.58 -10.40 0.75
N GLU A 120 -1.23 -11.56 0.97
CA GLU A 120 -2.29 -11.69 1.96
C GLU A 120 -1.78 -11.39 3.39
N SER A 121 -0.58 -11.86 3.77
CA SER A 121 0.07 -11.49 5.04
C SER A 121 0.26 -9.99 5.22
N ASP A 122 0.64 -9.28 4.15
CA ASP A 122 0.81 -7.81 4.20
C ASP A 122 -0.53 -7.11 4.35
N ALA A 123 -1.55 -7.59 3.64
CA ALA A 123 -2.90 -7.08 3.77
C ALA A 123 -3.44 -7.27 5.19
N LEU A 124 -3.19 -8.43 5.81
CA LEU A 124 -3.60 -8.73 7.19
C LEU A 124 -2.89 -7.83 8.21
N GLY A 125 -1.59 -7.57 8.03
CA GLY A 125 -0.84 -6.65 8.90
C GLY A 125 -1.38 -5.21 8.86
N ALA A 126 -1.84 -4.76 7.70
CA ALA A 126 -2.48 -3.44 7.54
C ALA A 126 -3.94 -3.40 8.02
N GLN A 127 -4.57 -4.56 8.26
CA GLN A 127 -5.98 -4.71 8.65
C GLN A 127 -6.23 -4.65 10.16
N LEU A 128 -5.24 -4.29 10.97
CA LEU A 128 -5.35 -4.34 12.43
C LEU A 128 -6.45 -3.43 13.02
N ASP A 129 -7.11 -2.58 12.23
CA ASP A 129 -8.04 -1.55 12.70
C ASP A 129 -9.50 -1.78 12.29
N ASP A 130 -10.41 -1.44 13.20
CA ASP A 130 -11.84 -1.75 13.08
C ASP A 130 -12.55 -0.95 11.96
N SER A 131 -12.02 0.20 11.52
CA SER A 131 -12.71 1.03 10.52
C SER A 131 -12.48 0.53 9.10
N THR A 132 -13.51 -0.01 8.47
CA THR A 132 -13.52 -0.33 7.03
C THR A 132 -14.48 0.62 6.31
N LEU A 133 -13.97 1.38 5.33
CA LEU A 133 -14.77 2.23 4.45
C LEU A 133 -15.53 1.42 3.40
N ALA A 134 -16.62 1.97 2.89
CA ALA A 134 -17.13 1.53 1.60
C ALA A 134 -16.21 2.03 0.47
N ALA A 135 -16.14 1.31 -0.65
CA ALA A 135 -15.35 1.72 -1.82
C ALA A 135 -15.65 3.16 -2.27
N ARG A 136 -16.94 3.56 -2.27
CA ARG A 136 -17.36 4.93 -2.61
C ARG A 136 -16.77 5.99 -1.67
N ASP A 137 -16.75 5.72 -0.37
CA ASP A 137 -16.23 6.68 0.61
C ASP A 137 -14.70 6.79 0.52
N ALA A 138 -14.02 5.68 0.23
CA ALA A 138 -12.58 5.67 0.00
C ALA A 138 -12.22 6.41 -1.30
N GLU A 139 -13.01 6.26 -2.37
CA GLU A 139 -12.83 7.00 -3.61
C GLU A 139 -13.06 8.51 -3.40
N ALA A 140 -14.12 8.88 -2.69
CA ALA A 140 -14.38 10.27 -2.32
C ALA A 140 -13.26 10.87 -1.46
N LEU A 141 -12.70 10.10 -0.53
CA LEU A 141 -11.54 10.50 0.28
C LEU A 141 -10.29 10.73 -0.59
N ILE A 142 -10.00 9.83 -1.53
CA ILE A 142 -8.87 10.01 -2.46
C ILE A 142 -9.08 11.25 -3.33
N ALA A 143 -10.29 11.47 -3.84
CA ALA A 143 -10.61 12.66 -4.64
C ALA A 143 -10.43 13.95 -3.82
N TYR A 144 -10.86 13.96 -2.55
CA TYR A 144 -10.64 15.08 -1.64
C TYR A 144 -9.14 15.33 -1.40
N VAL A 145 -8.35 14.27 -1.15
CA VAL A 145 -6.90 14.39 -0.98
C VAL A 145 -6.24 14.90 -2.25
N GLN A 146 -6.67 14.43 -3.43
CA GLN A 146 -6.16 14.88 -4.72
C GLN A 146 -6.40 16.37 -4.97
N ASP A 147 -7.56 16.89 -4.56
CA ASP A 147 -7.89 18.31 -4.68
C ASP A 147 -7.07 19.16 -3.70
N ARG A 148 -6.99 18.72 -2.43
CA ARG A 148 -6.35 19.48 -1.35
C ARG A 148 -4.81 19.41 -1.35
N ALA A 149 -4.26 18.26 -1.73
CA ALA A 149 -2.86 17.91 -1.69
C ALA A 149 -2.52 17.04 -2.92
N PRO A 150 -2.47 17.62 -4.13
CA PRO A 150 -2.37 16.88 -5.38
C PRO A 150 -1.13 15.99 -5.49
N ASP A 151 -0.06 16.37 -4.78
CA ASP A 151 1.19 15.64 -4.75
C ASP A 151 1.20 14.46 -3.77
N ALA A 152 0.19 14.32 -2.91
CA ALA A 152 0.14 13.22 -1.96
C ALA A 152 -0.25 11.91 -2.64
N VAL A 153 -1.16 11.94 -3.63
CA VAL A 153 -1.67 10.72 -4.27
C VAL A 153 -0.60 10.08 -5.13
N GLY A 154 -0.26 8.82 -4.83
CA GLY A 154 0.81 8.07 -5.48
C GLY A 154 2.21 8.32 -4.91
N ARG A 155 2.38 9.34 -4.05
CA ARG A 155 3.61 9.56 -3.30
C ARG A 155 3.73 8.52 -2.18
N ILE A 156 4.95 8.08 -1.92
CA ILE A 156 5.30 7.19 -0.80
C ILE A 156 6.39 7.86 0.00
N VAL A 157 6.18 8.00 1.32
CA VAL A 157 7.15 8.58 2.25
C VAL A 157 7.34 7.61 3.41
N VAL A 158 8.37 6.77 3.32
CA VAL A 158 8.68 5.79 4.37
C VAL A 158 10.10 5.95 4.85
N SER A 159 10.40 5.40 6.02
CA SER A 159 11.75 5.39 6.59
C SER A 159 12.30 3.98 6.52
N GLY A 160 13.57 3.86 6.15
CA GLY A 160 14.29 2.59 6.17
C GLY A 160 14.60 2.14 7.59
N ALA A 161 15.18 0.94 7.73
CA ALA A 161 15.44 0.36 9.05
C ALA A 161 16.42 1.18 9.90
N ASN A 162 17.31 1.98 9.29
CA ASN A 162 18.22 2.86 10.00
C ASN A 162 17.72 4.32 10.05
N GLY A 163 16.45 4.56 9.69
CA GLY A 163 15.81 5.88 9.69
C GLY A 163 16.07 6.71 8.42
N GLU A 164 16.76 6.17 7.43
CA GLU A 164 17.00 6.83 6.15
C GLU A 164 15.68 7.06 5.39
N PRO A 165 15.43 8.25 4.81
CA PRO A 165 14.20 8.50 4.08
C PRO A 165 14.18 7.73 2.75
N VAL A 166 13.08 7.02 2.48
CA VAL A 166 12.76 6.41 1.19
C VAL A 166 11.50 7.09 0.68
N VAL A 167 11.68 7.99 -0.29
CA VAL A 167 10.62 8.84 -0.82
C VAL A 167 10.46 8.63 -2.31
N LEU A 168 9.30 8.11 -2.72
CA LEU A 168 8.88 8.14 -4.11
C LEU A 168 7.93 9.31 -4.30
N ASP A 169 8.32 10.27 -5.10
CA ASP A 169 7.51 11.46 -5.40
C ASP A 169 7.49 11.72 -6.91
N ARG A 170 6.37 11.37 -7.54
CA ARG A 170 6.15 11.45 -8.99
C ARG A 170 7.29 10.78 -9.80
N GLN A 171 8.23 11.59 -10.29
CA GLN A 171 9.36 11.18 -11.12
C GLN A 171 10.69 11.19 -10.37
N SER A 172 10.68 11.26 -9.04
CA SER A 172 11.89 11.23 -8.23
C SER A 172 11.79 10.11 -7.20
N LEU A 173 12.85 9.30 -7.09
CA LEU A 173 13.05 8.37 -5.99
C LEU A 173 14.24 8.84 -5.16
N ARG A 174 14.01 9.19 -3.89
CA ARG A 174 15.06 9.55 -2.95
C ARG A 174 15.25 8.43 -1.94
N VAL A 175 16.50 8.04 -1.72
CA VAL A 175 16.88 6.98 -0.79
C VAL A 175 18.08 7.46 0.03
N GLY A 176 17.85 7.82 1.28
CA GLY A 176 18.85 8.46 2.11
C GLY A 176 19.38 9.75 1.44
N PRO A 177 20.70 9.87 1.21
CA PRO A 177 21.28 11.01 0.50
C PRO A 177 21.16 10.93 -1.03
N GLN A 178 20.85 9.76 -1.59
CA GLN A 178 20.80 9.54 -3.03
C GLN A 178 19.44 9.96 -3.60
N THR A 179 19.45 10.54 -4.79
CA THR A 179 18.25 10.90 -5.54
C THR A 179 18.37 10.37 -6.96
N PHE A 180 17.33 9.69 -7.43
CA PHE A 180 17.21 9.10 -8.74
C PHE A 180 16.08 9.81 -9.50
N ASP A 181 16.38 10.35 -10.66
CA ASP A 181 15.42 10.93 -11.59
C ASP A 181 14.81 9.83 -12.47
N LEU A 182 13.54 9.51 -12.23
CA LEU A 182 12.78 8.51 -12.98
C LEU A 182 12.32 9.02 -14.36
N ALA A 183 12.48 10.31 -14.67
CA ALA A 183 12.29 10.84 -16.02
C ALA A 183 13.55 10.65 -16.90
N ALA A 184 14.71 10.40 -16.28
CA ALA A 184 15.96 10.11 -16.97
C ALA A 184 16.21 8.59 -17.07
N SER A 185 17.17 8.22 -17.90
CA SER A 185 17.57 6.81 -18.03
C SER A 185 18.20 6.30 -16.73
N LEU A 186 17.75 5.14 -16.26
CA LEU A 186 18.34 4.43 -15.12
C LEU A 186 18.40 2.92 -15.38
N ASP A 187 19.25 2.24 -14.61
CA ASP A 187 19.30 0.78 -14.57
C ASP A 187 18.65 0.28 -13.29
N TRP A 188 17.85 -0.78 -13.38
CA TRP A 188 17.33 -1.45 -12.18
C TRP A 188 17.13 -2.94 -12.41
N LYS A 189 17.25 -3.72 -11.33
CA LYS A 189 17.08 -5.19 -11.34
C LYS A 189 16.42 -5.66 -10.05
N ALA A 190 15.37 -6.47 -10.16
CA ALA A 190 14.84 -7.24 -9.04
C ALA A 190 15.60 -8.57 -8.91
N PHE A 191 15.93 -8.98 -7.68
CA PHE A 191 16.56 -10.26 -7.38
C PHE A 191 16.20 -10.75 -5.98
N MET A 192 16.52 -12.00 -5.66
CA MET A 192 16.30 -12.58 -4.34
C MET A 192 17.61 -13.10 -3.77
N PHE A 193 17.76 -13.09 -2.46
CA PHE A 193 18.90 -13.70 -1.80
C PHE A 193 18.49 -14.27 -0.44
N HIS A 194 19.26 -15.26 0.02
CA HIS A 194 19.13 -15.81 1.36
C HIS A 194 20.16 -15.16 2.27
N GLU A 195 19.76 -14.86 3.49
CA GLU A 195 20.67 -14.45 4.54
C GLU A 195 20.44 -15.29 5.79
N THR A 196 21.52 -15.89 6.27
CA THR A 196 21.51 -16.74 7.45
C THR A 196 21.91 -15.92 8.65
N VAL A 197 21.00 -15.78 9.62
CA VAL A 197 21.27 -15.16 10.92
C VAL A 197 21.19 -16.25 11.98
N GLY A 198 22.36 -16.74 12.41
CA GLY A 198 22.45 -17.89 13.30
C GLY A 198 21.88 -19.16 12.67
N ALA A 199 20.85 -19.75 13.29
CA ALA A 199 20.17 -20.95 12.80
C ALA A 199 18.99 -20.67 11.86
N MET A 200 18.66 -19.41 11.59
CA MET A 200 17.53 -19.03 10.74
C MET A 200 18.01 -18.56 9.37
N ALA A 201 17.43 -19.10 8.30
CA ALA A 201 17.60 -18.60 6.94
C ALA A 201 16.37 -17.76 6.58
N MET A 202 16.58 -16.49 6.23
CA MET A 202 15.53 -15.59 5.78
C MET A 202 15.71 -15.33 4.28
N LEU A 203 14.63 -15.46 3.51
CA LEU A 203 14.60 -15.10 2.10
C LEU A 203 14.22 -13.62 1.98
N TYR A 204 15.02 -12.86 1.25
CA TYR A 204 14.78 -11.45 0.96
C TYR A 204 14.50 -11.24 -0.52
N HIS A 205 13.63 -10.27 -0.82
CA HIS A 205 13.60 -9.65 -2.15
C HIS A 205 14.37 -8.35 -2.15
N ALA A 206 15.02 -8.08 -3.26
CA ALA A 206 15.88 -6.94 -3.45
C ALA A 206 15.55 -6.22 -4.77
N THR A 207 15.80 -4.93 -4.78
CA THR A 207 15.71 -4.09 -5.98
C THR A 207 16.97 -3.23 -6.03
N TRP A 208 17.88 -3.60 -6.93
CA TRP A 208 19.05 -2.79 -7.25
C TRP A 208 18.65 -1.66 -8.19
N VAL A 209 19.12 -0.45 -7.92
CA VAL A 209 18.87 0.75 -8.73
C VAL A 209 20.18 1.49 -8.90
N ARG A 210 20.50 1.90 -10.13
CA ARG A 210 21.69 2.68 -10.45
C ARG A 210 21.37 3.79 -11.44
N GLN A 211 21.85 5.00 -11.16
CA GLN A 211 21.82 6.13 -12.08
C GLN A 211 23.08 6.98 -11.87
N ASN A 212 23.82 7.23 -12.94
CA ASN A 212 25.14 7.85 -12.88
C ASN A 212 26.06 7.08 -11.90
N ASP A 213 26.64 7.77 -10.92
CA ASP A 213 27.50 7.21 -9.87
C ASP A 213 26.72 6.82 -8.60
N ALA A 214 25.39 6.99 -8.58
CA ALA A 214 24.55 6.62 -7.45
C ALA A 214 24.02 5.18 -7.61
N GLU A 215 24.11 4.40 -6.54
CA GLU A 215 23.68 3.00 -6.48
C GLU A 215 23.08 2.67 -5.12
N VAL A 216 21.93 1.97 -5.12
CA VAL A 216 21.27 1.47 -3.91
C VAL A 216 20.63 0.11 -4.13
N VAL A 217 20.52 -0.68 -3.06
CA VAL A 217 19.73 -1.89 -3.04
C VAL A 217 18.62 -1.78 -2.00
N LEU A 218 17.39 -1.67 -2.46
CA LEU A 218 16.21 -1.73 -1.61
C LEU A 218 15.93 -3.20 -1.24
N VAL A 219 15.88 -3.53 0.04
CA VAL A 219 15.69 -4.91 0.52
C VAL A 219 14.48 -5.03 1.43
N SER A 220 13.85 -6.19 1.45
CA SER A 220 12.72 -6.46 2.33
C SER A 220 12.53 -7.98 2.50
N PRO A 221 12.04 -8.47 3.65
CA PRO A 221 11.82 -9.90 3.82
C PRO A 221 10.73 -10.40 2.85
N MET A 222 10.82 -11.63 2.36
CA MET A 222 9.74 -12.22 1.57
C MET A 222 8.50 -12.53 2.42
N PRO A 223 7.28 -12.51 1.85
CA PRO A 223 6.08 -13.02 2.51
C PRO A 223 6.29 -14.47 2.97
N PRO A 224 5.87 -14.84 4.19
CA PRO A 224 6.06 -16.20 4.70
C PRO A 224 5.43 -17.26 3.80
N GLU A 225 4.30 -16.94 3.15
CA GLU A 225 3.61 -17.83 2.22
C GLU A 225 4.41 -18.11 0.95
N VAL A 226 5.28 -17.18 0.55
CA VAL A 226 6.17 -17.36 -0.60
C VAL A 226 7.46 -18.03 -0.16
N SER A 227 7.95 -17.74 1.04
CA SER A 227 9.09 -18.44 1.62
C SER A 227 8.82 -19.94 1.82
N SER A 228 7.60 -20.32 2.25
CA SER A 228 7.22 -21.74 2.39
C SER A 228 7.16 -22.48 1.05
N LEU A 229 6.74 -21.80 -0.02
CA LEU A 229 6.72 -22.38 -1.37
C LEU A 229 8.09 -22.79 -1.91
N PHE A 230 9.16 -22.17 -1.41
CA PHE A 230 10.53 -22.51 -1.77
C PHE A 230 11.19 -23.47 -0.75
N ALA A 231 10.54 -23.72 0.38
CA ALA A 231 10.99 -24.66 1.40
C ALA A 231 10.38 -26.07 1.23
N GLU A 232 9.19 -26.17 0.63
CA GLU A 232 8.45 -27.42 0.42
C GLU A 232 8.75 -28.02 -0.98
N GLY A 233 8.81 -29.35 -1.06
CA GLY A 233 9.22 -30.08 -2.27
C GLY A 233 8.30 -29.89 -3.48
N PRO A 234 8.73 -30.30 -4.70
CA PRO A 234 8.09 -29.95 -5.98
C PRO A 234 6.63 -30.40 -6.16
N ASP A 235 6.13 -31.37 -5.38
CA ASP A 235 4.77 -31.91 -5.49
C ASP A 235 3.71 -31.05 -4.78
N GLU A 236 4.03 -30.37 -3.68
CA GLU A 236 3.10 -29.42 -3.01
C GLU A 236 2.98 -28.10 -3.76
N VAL A 237 4.07 -27.68 -4.42
CA VAL A 237 4.15 -26.50 -5.29
C VAL A 237 3.04 -26.54 -6.35
N ARG A 238 2.69 -27.72 -6.89
CA ARG A 238 1.67 -27.87 -7.93
C ARG A 238 0.25 -27.54 -7.45
N SER A 239 -0.11 -27.95 -6.23
CA SER A 239 -1.42 -27.67 -5.63
C SER A 239 -1.56 -26.21 -5.18
N VAL A 240 -0.46 -25.59 -4.75
CA VAL A 240 -0.42 -24.16 -4.47
C VAL A 240 -0.43 -23.37 -5.78
N VAL A 241 0.22 -23.84 -6.84
CA VAL A 241 0.17 -23.23 -8.19
C VAL A 241 -1.27 -23.19 -8.75
N GLU A 242 -2.12 -24.19 -8.47
CA GLU A 242 -3.53 -24.19 -8.88
C GLU A 242 -4.39 -23.18 -8.10
N ARG A 243 -4.23 -23.04 -6.77
CA ARG A 243 -4.85 -21.93 -6.00
C ARG A 243 -4.23 -20.57 -6.33
N SER A 244 -2.95 -20.60 -6.69
CA SER A 244 -2.18 -19.48 -7.17
C SER A 244 -2.63 -19.09 -8.56
N SER A 245 -3.39 -19.87 -9.34
CA SER A 245 -3.76 -19.49 -10.72
C SER A 245 -4.72 -18.29 -10.82
N GLU A 246 -5.62 -18.10 -9.85
CA GLU A 246 -6.47 -16.89 -9.74
C GLU A 246 -5.69 -15.71 -9.16
N MET A 247 -4.87 -15.97 -8.13
CA MET A 247 -3.89 -15.02 -7.58
C MET A 247 -2.86 -14.59 -8.64
N GLN A 248 -2.44 -15.50 -9.52
CA GLN A 248 -1.43 -15.33 -10.57
C GLN A 248 -1.95 -14.46 -11.69
N ARG A 249 -3.26 -14.38 -11.95
CA ARG A 249 -3.79 -13.46 -12.96
C ARG A 249 -3.82 -12.02 -12.45
N ALA A 250 -4.20 -11.80 -11.19
CA ALA A 250 -4.19 -10.47 -10.57
C ALA A 250 -2.77 -9.98 -10.25
N VAL A 251 -1.88 -10.90 -9.88
CA VAL A 251 -0.47 -10.65 -9.67
C VAL A 251 0.30 -10.77 -10.99
N ALA A 252 -0.22 -11.26 -12.12
CA ALA A 252 0.59 -11.51 -13.36
C ALA A 252 1.41 -10.30 -13.84
N LYS A 253 0.79 -9.11 -13.85
CA LYS A 253 1.46 -7.85 -14.20
C LYS A 253 2.57 -7.53 -13.20
N ASP A 254 2.34 -7.87 -11.95
CA ASP A 254 3.19 -7.65 -10.80
C ASP A 254 4.25 -8.79 -10.66
N LEU A 255 3.95 -9.99 -11.15
CA LEU A 255 4.79 -11.18 -11.16
C LEU A 255 5.96 -10.98 -12.11
N ARG A 256 5.75 -10.31 -13.25
CA ARG A 256 6.87 -9.93 -14.14
C ARG A 256 7.89 -9.04 -13.42
N VAL A 257 7.41 -8.17 -12.54
CA VAL A 257 8.23 -7.31 -11.69
C VAL A 257 8.81 -8.07 -10.48
N MET A 258 8.21 -9.21 -10.11
CA MET A 258 8.71 -10.16 -9.12
C MET A 258 9.59 -11.29 -9.69
N GLN A 259 9.80 -11.38 -11.01
CA GLN A 259 10.71 -12.35 -11.63
C GLN A 259 12.15 -12.00 -11.30
N ALA A 260 12.49 -12.23 -10.04
CA ALA A 260 13.77 -12.02 -9.44
C ALA A 260 14.58 -13.32 -9.58
N THR A 261 15.76 -13.22 -10.18
CA THR A 261 16.72 -14.33 -10.14
C THR A 261 17.34 -14.42 -8.74
N ALA A 262 17.66 -15.62 -8.28
CA ALA A 262 18.53 -15.75 -7.11
C ALA A 262 19.90 -15.12 -7.41
N ASP A 263 20.43 -14.35 -6.47
CA ASP A 263 21.72 -13.67 -6.59
C ASP A 263 22.45 -13.69 -5.23
N THR A 264 23.71 -13.27 -5.21
CA THR A 264 24.46 -13.12 -3.96
C THR A 264 23.91 -11.95 -3.12
N PRO A 265 23.91 -12.06 -1.78
CA PRO A 265 23.50 -10.95 -0.92
C PRO A 265 24.34 -9.68 -1.23
N PRO A 266 23.70 -8.52 -1.43
CA PRO A 266 24.42 -7.26 -1.67
C PRO A 266 25.25 -6.85 -0.43
N PRO A 267 26.27 -5.99 -0.53
CA PRO A 267 26.99 -5.50 0.65
C PRO A 267 26.07 -4.70 1.58
N VAL A 268 26.21 -4.85 2.91
CA VAL A 268 25.29 -4.28 3.92
C VAL A 268 25.19 -2.77 3.82
N GLU A 269 26.30 -2.11 3.52
CA GLU A 269 26.42 -0.66 3.35
C GLU A 269 25.61 -0.09 2.17
N THR A 270 25.24 -0.93 1.21
CA THR A 270 24.41 -0.53 0.04
C THR A 270 22.93 -0.85 0.24
N ARG A 271 22.58 -1.56 1.32
CA ARG A 271 21.21 -2.03 1.58
C ARG A 271 20.41 -0.96 2.30
N VAL A 272 19.20 -0.73 1.79
CA VAL A 272 18.18 0.06 2.47
C VAL A 272 16.96 -0.82 2.65
N ALA A 273 16.64 -1.12 3.90
CA ALA A 273 15.47 -1.94 4.22
C ALA A 273 14.20 -1.12 4.00
N VAL A 274 13.22 -1.67 3.29
CA VAL A 274 11.94 -1.03 3.02
C VAL A 274 10.81 -1.94 3.49
N GLU A 275 9.74 -1.35 4.01
CA GLU A 275 8.55 -2.11 4.36
C GLU A 275 7.97 -2.80 3.11
N ARG A 276 7.61 -4.08 3.28
CA ARG A 276 7.30 -5.01 2.18
C ARG A 276 6.17 -4.51 1.28
N LEU A 277 5.17 -3.87 1.88
CA LEU A 277 4.03 -3.27 1.21
C LEU A 277 4.45 -2.28 0.11
N PHE A 278 5.56 -1.55 0.29
CA PHE A 278 5.99 -0.48 -0.62
C PHE A 278 6.99 -0.93 -1.67
N MET A 279 7.58 -2.13 -1.54
CA MET A 279 8.56 -2.62 -2.52
C MET A 279 7.96 -2.72 -3.92
N PHE A 280 6.70 -3.15 -4.01
CA PHE A 280 6.04 -3.33 -5.30
C PHE A 280 5.73 -2.00 -6.03
N PRO A 281 5.08 -1.01 -5.39
CA PRO A 281 4.93 0.32 -5.98
C PRO A 281 6.26 0.96 -6.42
N LEU A 282 7.33 0.79 -5.64
CA LEU A 282 8.66 1.31 -5.98
C LEU A 282 9.16 0.68 -7.29
N ARG A 283 9.05 -0.64 -7.43
CA ARG A 283 9.41 -1.32 -8.69
C ARG A 283 8.52 -0.92 -9.86
N ARG A 284 7.22 -0.71 -9.65
CA ARG A 284 6.31 -0.23 -10.71
C ARG A 284 6.73 1.15 -11.21
N ALA A 285 7.15 2.05 -10.33
CA ALA A 285 7.67 3.35 -10.72
C ALA A 285 8.99 3.24 -11.52
N LEU A 286 9.89 2.35 -11.08
CA LEU A 286 11.14 2.06 -11.81
C LEU A 286 10.88 1.43 -13.20
N ASP A 287 9.86 0.58 -13.34
CA ASP A 287 9.52 -0.04 -14.63
C ASP A 287 8.97 0.97 -15.63
N THR A 288 8.35 2.05 -15.16
CA THR A 288 7.88 3.16 -16.00
C THR A 288 9.00 4.14 -16.40
N ALA A 289 10.15 4.10 -15.75
CA ALA A 289 11.28 4.97 -16.07
C ALA A 289 11.93 4.56 -17.40
N PRO A 290 12.47 5.52 -18.19
CA PRO A 290 13.29 5.20 -19.35
C PRO A 290 14.46 4.30 -18.93
N ARG A 291 14.68 3.19 -19.65
CA ARG A 291 15.80 2.29 -19.36
C ARG A 291 17.05 2.76 -20.10
N ALA A 292 18.18 2.84 -19.38
CA ALA A 292 19.47 2.94 -20.04
C ALA A 292 19.68 1.69 -20.92
N ARG A 293 20.29 1.85 -22.10
CA ARG A 293 20.58 0.71 -22.97
C ARG A 293 21.67 -0.14 -22.31
N VAL A 294 21.23 -1.23 -21.67
CA VAL A 294 22.01 -2.39 -21.19
C VAL A 294 23.36 -2.00 -20.58
N SER A 295 23.38 -1.72 -19.28
CA SER A 295 24.58 -1.97 -18.48
C SER A 295 24.41 -3.30 -17.75
N ILE A 296 25.40 -4.18 -17.89
CA ILE A 296 25.49 -5.41 -17.10
C ILE A 296 26.03 -4.99 -15.72
N PRO A 297 25.40 -5.38 -14.59
CA PRO A 297 25.88 -5.00 -13.27
C PRO A 297 27.31 -5.49 -13.04
N PRO A 298 28.22 -4.66 -12.50
CA PRO A 298 29.57 -5.08 -12.16
C PRO A 298 29.59 -5.82 -10.82
N PHE A 299 28.84 -6.92 -10.66
CA PHE A 299 29.14 -7.88 -9.59
C PHE A 299 30.06 -8.97 -10.14
N ARG A 300 31.29 -8.55 -10.48
CA ARG A 300 32.36 -9.48 -10.84
C ARG A 300 32.99 -9.99 -9.55
N THR A 301 32.60 -11.21 -9.18
CA THR A 301 33.31 -12.20 -8.38
C THR A 301 34.50 -11.68 -7.58
N GLY A 302 34.38 -11.73 -6.25
CA GLY A 302 35.54 -11.70 -5.37
C GLY A 302 36.60 -12.67 -5.87
N THR A 303 37.68 -12.12 -6.42
CA THR A 303 38.88 -12.86 -6.76
C THR A 303 39.45 -13.36 -5.45
N ARG A 304 39.13 -14.62 -5.13
CA ARG A 304 39.81 -15.35 -4.07
C ARG A 304 41.24 -15.53 -4.56
N GLU A 305 42.10 -14.59 -4.16
CA GLU A 305 43.53 -14.60 -4.42
C GLU A 305 44.08 -15.88 -3.79
N ARG A 306 44.22 -16.89 -4.64
CA ARG A 306 44.79 -18.19 -4.31
C ARG A 306 46.29 -17.96 -4.23
N THR A 307 46.78 -17.61 -3.05
CA THR A 307 48.22 -17.59 -2.76
C THR A 307 48.75 -19.01 -2.95
N SER A 308 49.36 -19.22 -4.11
CA SER A 308 50.16 -20.39 -4.44
C SER A 308 51.44 -20.35 -3.62
N ALA A 309 51.50 -21.13 -2.54
CA ALA A 309 52.78 -21.49 -1.93
C ALA A 309 53.45 -22.54 -2.84
N GLY A 310 54.38 -22.07 -3.69
CA GLY A 310 55.40 -22.90 -4.33
C GLY A 310 56.56 -23.22 -3.37
N PRO A 311 57.63 -23.87 -3.86
CA PRO A 311 57.95 -25.25 -3.54
C PRO A 311 59.00 -25.39 -2.43
N LYS A 312 58.99 -26.54 -1.75
CA LYS A 312 60.05 -26.94 -0.81
C LYS A 312 61.21 -27.57 -1.60
N PRO A 313 62.44 -27.04 -1.54
CA PRO A 313 63.60 -27.66 -2.17
C PRO A 313 64.15 -28.82 -1.32
N ALA A 314 64.76 -29.77 -2.05
CA ALA A 314 65.58 -30.95 -1.71
C ALA A 314 65.73 -31.36 -0.24
#